data_AF-A0AAD7X1I8-F1
#
_entry.id   AF-A0AAD7X1I8-F1
#
_cell.length_a   1.000
_cell.length_b   1.000
_cell.length_c   1.000
_cell.angle_alpha   90.00
_cell.angle_beta   90.00
_cell.angle_gamma   90.00
#
_symmetry.space_group_name_H-M   'P 1'
#
loop_
_entity.id
_entity.type
_entity.pdbx_description
1 polymer ?
#
loop_
_entity_poly.entity_id
_entity_poly.type
_entity_poly.pdbx_seq_one_letter_code
_entity_poly.pdbx_strand_id
1 'polypeptide(L)'
;MKDLVDPQLRDQQAGLRKGRSCTDQIATLRIILEQSLEWNSPLVVNFIDYEKAFDSLDRATLWKLLRHYGVPEKYTNIIKDSLPIKVQGWSQRNTTYRSSITAPWHASVWLPHIPPLSSDW
;
A
#
# COMPACT_ATOMS: atom_id res chain seq x y z
N MET A 1 -20.56 -5.98 -1.40
CA MET A 1 -19.27 -5.97 -2.13
C MET A 1 -18.12 -6.41 -1.22
N LYS A 2 -18.01 -5.87 0.01
CA LYS A 2 -17.00 -6.30 0.99
C LYS A 2 -16.96 -7.82 1.17
N ASP A 3 -18.10 -8.45 1.41
CA ASP A 3 -18.16 -9.91 1.69
C ASP A 3 -17.76 -10.78 0.48
N LEU A 4 -17.75 -10.20 -0.73
CA LEU A 4 -17.26 -10.87 -1.93
C LEU A 4 -15.75 -10.71 -2.07
N VAL A 5 -15.24 -9.49 -1.90
CA VAL A 5 -13.84 -9.15 -2.21
C VAL A 5 -12.91 -9.47 -1.05
N ASP A 6 -13.31 -9.18 0.20
CA ASP A 6 -12.46 -9.27 1.39
C ASP A 6 -11.90 -10.68 1.66
N PRO A 7 -12.65 -11.79 1.45
CA PRO A 7 -12.11 -13.15 1.55
C PRO A 7 -11.09 -13.51 0.48
N GLN A 8 -11.05 -12.77 -0.63
CA GLN A 8 -10.11 -12.99 -1.74
C GLN A 8 -8.83 -12.15 -1.60
N LEU A 9 -8.81 -11.19 -0.66
CA LEU A 9 -7.63 -10.37 -0.39
C LEU A 9 -6.63 -11.11 0.48
N ARG A 10 -5.34 -10.88 0.22
CA ARG A 10 -4.25 -11.41 1.05
C ARG A 10 -4.34 -10.84 2.46
N ASP A 11 -3.96 -11.65 3.46
CA ASP A 11 -3.96 -11.23 4.86
C ASP A 11 -2.99 -10.08 5.13
N GLN A 12 -1.92 -10.00 4.35
CA GLN A 12 -0.92 -8.93 4.42
C GLN A 12 -1.47 -7.59 3.94
N GLN A 13 -2.61 -7.53 3.24
CA GLN A 13 -3.20 -6.25 2.83
C GLN A 13 -3.94 -5.61 4.01
N ALA A 14 -3.37 -4.57 4.61
CA ALA A 14 -4.05 -3.81 5.66
C ALA A 14 -4.92 -2.66 5.13
N GLY A 15 -4.48 -2.02 4.04
CA GLY A 15 -5.15 -0.86 3.46
C GLY A 15 -6.56 -1.17 2.95
N LEU A 16 -7.49 -0.23 3.19
CA LEU A 16 -8.91 -0.31 2.79
C LEU A 16 -9.67 -1.52 3.34
N ARG A 17 -9.18 -2.16 4.42
CA ARG A 17 -9.88 -3.25 5.12
C ARG A 17 -10.35 -2.79 6.50
N LYS A 18 -11.59 -3.13 6.84
CA LYS A 18 -12.17 -2.79 8.15
C LYS A 18 -11.44 -3.58 9.24
N GLY A 19 -10.99 -2.88 10.29
CA GLY A 19 -10.35 -3.49 11.45
C GLY A 19 -8.90 -3.94 11.23
N ARG A 20 -8.26 -3.51 10.13
CA ARG A 20 -6.83 -3.71 9.88
C ARG A 20 -6.12 -2.35 9.87
N SER A 21 -4.88 -2.32 10.35
CA SER A 21 -4.03 -1.14 10.35
C SER A 21 -2.62 -1.49 9.89
N CYS A 22 -1.82 -0.50 9.52
CA CYS A 22 -0.42 -0.71 9.13
C CYS A 22 0.51 -0.96 10.33
N THR A 23 0.00 -0.92 11.57
CA THR A 23 0.80 -1.08 12.79
C THR A 23 1.52 -2.43 12.82
N ASP A 24 0.81 -3.52 12.53
CA ASP A 24 1.38 -4.87 12.52
C ASP A 24 2.46 -5.03 11.45
N GLN A 25 2.25 -4.41 10.29
CA GLN A 25 3.22 -4.43 9.19
C GLN A 25 4.50 -3.66 9.56
N ILE A 26 4.37 -2.51 10.21
CA ILE A 26 5.51 -1.71 10.70
C ILE A 26 6.26 -2.47 11.80
N ALA A 27 5.54 -3.07 12.74
CA ALA A 27 6.14 -3.89 13.80
C ALA A 27 6.90 -5.09 13.21
N THR A 28 6.30 -5.79 12.25
CA THR A 28 6.95 -6.91 11.55
C THR A 28 8.23 -6.46 10.83
N LEU A 29 8.18 -5.33 10.12
CA LEU A 29 9.36 -4.79 9.44
C LEU A 29 10.48 -4.43 10.43
N ARG A 30 10.14 -3.86 11.59
CA ARG A 30 11.11 -3.56 12.66
C ARG A 30 11.79 -4.82 13.17
N ILE A 31 11.03 -5.88 13.45
CA ILE A 31 11.57 -7.17 13.90
C ILE A 31 12.55 -7.75 12.86
N ILE A 32 12.20 -7.73 11.57
CA ILE A 32 13.07 -8.23 10.49
C ILE A 32 14.37 -7.43 10.41
N LEU A 33 14.29 -6.10 10.54
CA LEU A 33 15.47 -5.22 10.55
C LEU A 33 16.37 -5.52 11.76
N GLU A 34 15.79 -5.63 12.95
CA GLU A 34 16.52 -5.93 14.19
C GLU A 34 17.24 -7.29 14.12
N GLN A 35 16.58 -8.33 13.62
CA GLN A 35 17.19 -9.66 13.45
C GLN A 35 18.33 -9.67 12.43
N SER A 36 18.16 -8.94 11.31
CA SER A 36 19.23 -8.81 10.31
C SER A 36 20.47 -8.12 10.89
N LEU A 37 20.27 -7.09 11.73
CA LEU A 37 21.36 -6.42 12.44
C LEU A 37 22.03 -7.34 13.46
N GLU A 38 21.24 -8.08 14.25
CA GLU A 38 21.74 -9.00 15.28
C GLU A 38 22.63 -10.11 14.67
N TRP A 39 22.21 -10.67 13.54
CA TRP A 39 22.92 -11.78 12.89
C TRP A 39 23.94 -11.34 11.84
N ASN A 40 24.15 -10.02 11.70
CA ASN A 40 25.00 -9.42 10.66
C ASN A 40 24.71 -9.97 9.25
N SER A 41 23.42 -10.18 8.97
CA SER A 41 22.94 -10.75 7.72
C SER A 41 22.52 -9.64 6.76
N PRO A 42 22.94 -9.68 5.47
CA PRO A 42 22.57 -8.64 4.52
C PRO A 42 21.06 -8.66 4.24
N LEU A 43 20.41 -7.50 4.41
CA LEU A 43 18.99 -7.31 4.17
C LEU A 43 18.76 -6.12 3.22
N VAL A 44 17.89 -6.32 2.22
CA VAL A 44 17.46 -5.28 1.29
C VAL A 44 15.95 -5.11 1.40
N VAL A 45 15.49 -3.89 1.69
CA VAL A 45 14.08 -3.54 1.77
C VAL A 45 13.73 -2.59 0.63
N ASN A 46 12.69 -2.90 -0.14
CA ASN A 46 12.22 -2.07 -1.24
C ASN A 46 10.85 -1.47 -0.92
N PHE A 47 10.74 -0.15 -1.00
CA PHE A 47 9.49 0.58 -0.85
C PHE A 47 8.99 1.02 -2.23
N ILE A 48 7.83 0.51 -2.64
CA ILE A 48 7.20 0.83 -3.91
C ILE A 48 5.97 1.69 -3.64
N ASP A 49 5.96 2.89 -4.19
CA ASP A 49 4.80 3.79 -4.18
C ASP A 49 4.40 4.15 -5.61
N TYR A 50 3.09 4.23 -5.85
CA TYR A 50 2.55 4.52 -7.18
C TYR A 50 2.11 5.99 -7.26
N GLU A 51 2.74 6.75 -8.16
CA GLU A 51 2.29 8.11 -8.44
C GLU A 51 0.85 8.09 -9.00
N LYS A 52 -0.05 8.79 -8.30
CA LYS A 52 -1.47 8.94 -8.67
C LYS A 52 -2.13 7.60 -9.02
N ALA A 53 -1.99 6.61 -8.14
CA ALA A 53 -2.46 5.24 -8.36
C ALA A 53 -3.88 5.14 -8.97
N PHE A 54 -4.85 5.90 -8.49
CA PHE A 54 -6.23 5.84 -9.02
C PHE A 54 -6.44 6.52 -10.38
N ASP A 55 -5.55 7.43 -10.76
CA ASP A 55 -5.59 8.13 -12.03
C ASP A 55 -4.90 7.33 -13.14
N SER A 56 -3.92 6.51 -12.78
CA SER A 56 -3.12 5.69 -13.71
C SER A 56 -3.72 4.31 -13.99
N LEU A 57 -4.77 3.89 -13.27
CA LEU A 57 -5.44 2.61 -13.49
C LEU A 57 -6.14 2.55 -14.86
N ASP A 58 -5.83 1.51 -15.63
CA ASP A 58 -6.62 1.15 -16.82
C ASP A 58 -8.03 0.70 -16.41
N ARG A 59 -9.03 1.47 -16.86
CA ARG A 59 -10.44 1.22 -16.54
C ARG A 59 -10.93 -0.09 -17.13
N ALA A 60 -10.47 -0.48 -18.32
CA ALA A 60 -10.88 -1.74 -18.94
C ALA A 60 -10.44 -2.95 -18.10
N THR A 61 -9.20 -2.92 -17.62
CA THR A 61 -8.66 -3.91 -16.68
C THR A 61 -9.39 -3.89 -15.34
N LEU A 62 -9.70 -2.71 -14.79
CA LEU A 62 -10.47 -2.60 -13.54
C LEU A 62 -11.83 -3.32 -13.63
N TRP A 63 -12.55 -3.16 -14.74
CA TRP A 63 -13.84 -3.84 -14.93
C TRP A 63 -13.72 -5.36 -15.04
N LYS A 64 -12.66 -5.84 -15.70
CA LYS A 64 -12.36 -7.28 -15.76
C LYS A 64 -12.05 -7.83 -14.37
N LEU A 65 -11.28 -7.10 -13.57
CA LEU A 65 -10.95 -7.48 -12.19
C LEU A 65 -12.19 -7.55 -11.31
N LEU A 66 -13.06 -6.54 -11.32
CA LEU A 66 -14.29 -6.57 -10.51
C LEU A 66 -15.17 -7.79 -10.84
N ARG A 67 -15.31 -8.14 -12.11
CA ARG A 67 -16.03 -9.36 -12.52
C ARG A 67 -15.32 -10.63 -12.05
N HIS A 68 -13.99 -10.67 -12.12
CA HIS A 68 -13.19 -11.80 -11.62
C HIS A 68 -13.39 -12.03 -10.12
N TYR A 69 -13.47 -10.96 -9.32
CA TYR A 69 -13.79 -11.01 -7.90
C TYR A 69 -15.28 -11.33 -7.60
N GLY A 70 -16.10 -11.63 -8.61
CA GLY A 70 -17.50 -12.00 -8.46
C GLY A 70 -18.44 -10.82 -8.19
N VAL A 71 -18.00 -9.57 -8.44
CA VAL A 71 -18.87 -8.40 -8.29
C VAL A 71 -19.92 -8.40 -9.42
N PRO A 72 -21.23 -8.43 -9.10
CA PRO A 72 -22.28 -8.46 -10.12
C PRO A 72 -22.23 -7.26 -11.06
N GLU A 73 -22.59 -7.49 -12.32
CA GLU A 73 -22.48 -6.49 -13.38
C GLU A 73 -23.26 -5.20 -13.08
N LYS A 74 -24.42 -5.31 -12.43
CA LYS A 74 -25.22 -4.18 -11.95
C LYS A 74 -24.38 -3.17 -11.14
N TYR A 75 -23.54 -3.65 -10.23
CA TYR A 75 -22.67 -2.77 -9.44
C TYR A 75 -21.52 -2.21 -10.27
N THR A 76 -20.95 -3.02 -11.17
CA THR A 76 -19.88 -2.53 -12.05
C THR A 76 -20.37 -1.42 -12.98
N ASN A 77 -21.63 -1.47 -13.42
CA ASN A 77 -22.20 -0.43 -14.28
C ASN A 77 -22.45 0.88 -13.51
N ILE A 78 -22.98 0.81 -12.29
CA ILE A 78 -23.10 1.99 -11.41
C ILE A 78 -21.73 2.63 -11.14
N ILE A 79 -20.69 1.82 -10.93
CA ILE A 79 -19.32 2.31 -10.72
C ILE A 79 -18.74 2.95 -11.98
N LYS A 80 -19.01 2.38 -13.16
CA LYS A 80 -18.61 2.98 -14.45
C LYS A 80 -19.24 4.35 -14.66
N ASP A 81 -20.53 4.47 -14.37
CA ASP A 81 -21.28 5.71 -14.57
C ASP A 81 -20.85 6.82 -13.62
N SER A 82 -20.41 6.46 -12.41
CA SER A 82 -19.94 7.41 -11.39
C SER A 82 -18.47 7.83 -11.55
N LEU A 83 -17.66 7.08 -12.31
CA LEU A 83 -16.26 7.42 -12.54
C LEU A 83 -16.12 8.25 -13.83
N PRO A 84 -15.63 9.51 -13.75
CA PRO A 84 -15.54 10.36 -14.92
C PRO A 84 -14.58 9.75 -15.96
N ILE A 85 -15.02 9.71 -17.21
CA ILE A 85 -14.14 9.41 -18.35
C ILE A 85 -13.12 10.55 -18.44
N LYS A 86 -11.87 10.28 -18.07
CA LYS A 86 -10.79 11.24 -18.30
C LYS A 86 -10.52 11.32 -19.79
N VAL A 87 -10.91 12.42 -20.42
CA VAL A 87 -10.53 12.75 -21.79
C VAL A 87 -9.01 12.94 -21.82
N GLN A 88 -8.29 12.10 -22.58
CA GLN A 88 -6.83 12.15 -22.66
C GLN A 88 -6.38 13.47 -23.28
N GLY A 89 -5.68 14.26 -22.48
CA GLY A 89 -5.06 15.52 -22.90
C GLY A 89 -3.86 15.86 -22.02
N TRP A 90 -2.97 14.89 -21.77
CA TRP A 90 -1.67 15.16 -21.14
C TRP A 90 -0.56 14.41 -21.88
N SER A 91 0.25 15.21 -22.57
CA SER A 91 1.48 14.85 -23.27
C SER A 91 2.44 14.05 -22.38
N GLN A 92 3.04 12.99 -22.95
CA GLN A 92 4.07 12.17 -22.33
C GLN A 92 5.21 13.03 -21.79
N ARG A 93 5.47 12.98 -20.49
CA ARG A 93 6.76 13.42 -19.91
C ARG A 93 7.24 12.37 -18.92
N ASN A 94 8.26 11.63 -19.37
CA ASN A 94 9.30 10.88 -18.66
C ASN A 94 9.04 10.48 -17.21
N THR A 95 8.80 9.18 -17.01
CA THR A 95 8.93 8.46 -15.74
C THR A 95 10.40 8.37 -15.36
N THR A 96 10.89 9.34 -14.56
CA THR A 96 12.16 9.15 -13.84
C THR A 96 11.87 8.30 -12.62
N TYR A 97 12.36 7.05 -12.64
CA TYR A 97 12.39 6.17 -11.47
C TYR A 97 13.12 6.87 -10.32
N ARG A 98 12.40 7.21 -9.23
CA ARG A 98 13.00 7.83 -8.05
C ARG A 98 13.38 6.77 -7.04
N SER A 99 14.51 6.10 -7.25
CA SER A 99 15.18 5.37 -6.17
C SER A 99 15.71 6.39 -5.17
N SER A 100 15.02 6.59 -4.06
CA SER A 100 15.52 7.42 -2.95
C SER A 100 16.32 6.54 -2.01
N ILE A 101 17.59 6.30 -2.32
CA ILE A 101 18.58 5.87 -1.32
C ILE A 101 19.64 6.98 -1.27
N THR A 102 19.47 7.89 -0.33
CA THR A 102 20.54 8.51 0.46
C THR A 102 19.87 9.34 1.55
N ALA A 103 19.78 8.79 2.76
CA ALA A 103 19.70 9.62 3.97
C ALA A 103 21.13 9.73 4.51
N PRO A 104 21.80 10.89 4.41
CA PRO A 104 23.04 11.13 5.12
C PRO A 104 22.70 11.19 6.61
N TRP A 105 23.35 10.32 7.37
CA TRP A 105 23.30 10.27 8.83
C TRP A 105 23.85 11.58 9.40
N HIS A 106 23.01 12.60 9.58
CA HIS A 106 23.27 13.73 10.48
C HIS A 106 21.97 14.52 10.67
N ALA A 107 21.05 13.99 11.47
CA ALA A 107 19.98 14.78 12.06
C ALA A 107 19.66 14.22 13.44
N SER A 108 19.89 15.08 14.42
CA SER A 108 19.62 14.98 15.84
C SER A 108 18.41 14.13 16.19
N VAL A 109 18.63 13.22 17.12
CA VAL A 109 17.64 12.45 17.85
C VAL A 109 16.50 13.37 18.33
N TRP A 110 15.34 13.26 17.70
CA TRP A 110 14.05 13.48 18.34
C TRP A 110 13.31 12.15 18.32
N LEU A 111 13.74 11.24 19.20
CA LEU A 111 12.89 10.15 19.66
C LEU A 111 11.73 10.78 20.44
N PRO A 112 10.46 10.56 20.09
CA PRO A 112 9.39 10.69 21.07
C PRO A 112 9.75 9.73 22.19
N HIS A 113 9.86 10.26 23.41
CA HIS A 113 10.05 9.45 24.60
C HIS A 113 8.78 8.59 24.76
N ILE A 114 8.81 7.36 24.23
CA ILE A 114 7.75 6.37 24.43
C ILE A 114 8.01 5.74 25.79
N PRO A 115 7.12 5.91 26.79
CA PRO A 115 7.28 5.25 28.08
C PRO A 115 7.19 3.73 27.90
N PRO A 116 7.92 2.93 28.71
CA PRO A 116 7.85 1.49 28.66
C PRO A 116 6.42 1.01 28.99
N LEU A 117 5.93 0.04 28.22
CA LEU A 117 4.65 -0.62 28.49
C LEU A 117 4.73 -1.28 29.88
N SER A 118 3.95 -0.74 30.83
CA SER A 118 3.55 -1.49 32.02
C SER A 118 2.66 -2.66 31.57
N SER A 119 2.99 -3.85 32.03
CA SER A 119 2.20 -5.07 31.89
C SER A 119 0.86 -4.88 32.60
N ASP A 120 -0.19 -4.55 31.85
CA ASP A 120 -1.59 -4.81 32.18
C ASP A 120 -2.45 -4.55 30.93
N TRP A 121 -2.57 -5.58 30.09
CA TRP A 121 -3.70 -5.84 29.19
C TRP A 121 -3.84 -7.35 29.02
#